data_AF-A0A8T4S9B7-F1
#
_entry.id   AF-A0A8T4S9B7-F1
#
_cell.length_a   1.000
_cell.length_b   1.000
_cell.length_c   1.000
_cell.angle_alpha   90.00
_cell.angle_beta   90.00
_cell.angle_gamma   90.00
#
_symmetry.space_group_name_H-M   'P 1'
#
loop_
_entity.id
_entity.type
_entity.pdbx_description
1 polymer ?
#
loop_
_entity_poly.entity_id
_entity_poly.type
_entity_poly.pdbx_seq_one_letter_code
_entity_poly.pdbx_strand_id
1 'polypeptide(L)'
;MSIKTMKVRYGENGRDQRDAIVAGQFWDAERRDIRLFVERDGKALDVSDAICEVMGKYTPQRDILIGANKGAFNPNLERMLLFSDRMAEAADLAYYKNTSLYEVLVRAAEKVKDGIDVKTLETVPDRRTKHLVTPVITGKEVGFGVTYHASQTGRSEQADIIAAIKGVGDPGKDIYLKAKTAAAEGKRVEVFDKAKERHHYVAPNGFAGLRNDILLDGKRIYSAIEPELGGLMNMKARVVVAYAVSNDVSANLLEGEDALWLPQAKVSIGCFAYGPKLIVLAEPTNEIPFFDIEARIIRDKQTCERFDGNGRKVREPYRFNAQQIVTGTYDLMFRTMNSNDIHRTHVFGTFGAGAVPSNHSDKTYLPGDEWEIVLMNDPSFALRGGVKMIPLQGPDRHINLNYEFIMIHKPKE
;
A
#
# COMPACT_ATOMS: atom_id res chain seq x y z
N MET A 1 -30.55 4.84 10.13
CA MET A 1 -29.50 5.54 9.37
C MET A 1 -28.50 4.50 8.91
N SER A 2 -28.17 4.45 7.63
CA SER A 2 -27.35 3.39 7.00
C SER A 2 -25.85 3.69 7.12
N ILE A 3 -25.03 2.65 7.29
CA ILE A 3 -23.56 2.73 7.14
C ILE A 3 -23.25 3.27 5.73
N LYS A 4 -22.14 4.01 5.54
CA LYS A 4 -21.74 4.46 4.20
C LYS A 4 -21.52 3.22 3.33
N THR A 5 -22.47 2.92 2.46
CA THR A 5 -22.35 1.88 1.45
C THR A 5 -21.84 2.51 0.16
N MET A 6 -20.76 1.95 -0.37
CA MET A 6 -20.23 2.30 -1.67
C MET A 6 -20.59 1.18 -2.65
N LYS A 7 -20.90 1.54 -3.90
CA LYS A 7 -21.04 0.58 -4.99
C LYS A 7 -19.71 0.44 -5.72
N VAL A 8 -19.11 -0.74 -5.64
CA VAL A 8 -17.93 -1.09 -6.43
C VAL A 8 -18.39 -1.68 -7.75
N ARG A 9 -17.87 -1.15 -8.86
CA ARG A 9 -18.23 -1.55 -10.21
C ARG A 9 -17.28 -2.62 -10.74
N TYR A 10 -17.81 -3.60 -11.46
CA TYR A 10 -17.10 -4.72 -12.09
C TYR A 10 -17.60 -4.97 -13.52
N GLY A 11 -16.88 -5.83 -14.26
CA GLY A 11 -17.18 -6.21 -15.63
C GLY A 11 -16.81 -5.15 -16.68
N GLU A 12 -16.92 -5.50 -17.97
CA GLU A 12 -16.66 -4.58 -19.07
C GLU A 12 -17.55 -3.33 -18.95
N ASN A 13 -16.91 -2.16 -18.78
CA ASN A 13 -17.53 -0.85 -18.54
C ASN A 13 -18.18 -0.67 -17.16
N GLY A 14 -17.92 -1.55 -16.19
CA GLY A 14 -18.35 -1.37 -14.80
C GLY A 14 -19.87 -1.52 -14.59
N ARG A 15 -20.52 -2.45 -15.31
CA ARG A 15 -21.98 -2.63 -15.26
C ARG A 15 -22.46 -3.32 -14.00
N ASP A 16 -21.67 -4.24 -13.45
CA ASP A 16 -22.04 -5.01 -12.27
C ASP A 16 -21.66 -4.22 -11.02
N GLN A 17 -22.59 -4.09 -10.08
CA GLN A 17 -22.36 -3.33 -8.85
C GLN A 17 -22.46 -4.24 -7.63
N ARG A 18 -21.42 -4.24 -6.81
CA ARG A 18 -21.41 -4.94 -5.53
C ARG A 18 -21.27 -3.94 -4.39
N ASP A 19 -21.90 -4.26 -3.27
CA ASP A 19 -21.84 -3.43 -2.08
C ASP A 19 -20.47 -3.51 -1.39
N ALA A 20 -20.08 -2.40 -0.79
CA ALA A 20 -18.90 -2.28 0.05
C ALA A 20 -19.15 -1.26 1.16
N ILE A 21 -18.38 -1.36 2.25
CA ILE A 21 -18.27 -0.32 3.27
C ILE A 21 -16.87 0.29 3.27
N VAL A 22 -16.73 1.40 3.96
CA VAL A 22 -15.43 2.05 4.19
C VAL A 22 -14.99 1.79 5.63
N ALA A 23 -13.77 1.30 5.80
CA ALA A 23 -13.20 1.00 7.12
C ALA A 23 -11.71 1.30 7.14
N GLY A 24 -11.12 1.46 8.32
CA GLY A 24 -9.69 1.75 8.44
C GLY A 24 -9.22 1.74 9.87
N GLN A 25 -8.03 2.27 10.10
CA GLN A 25 -7.44 2.35 11.43
C GLN A 25 -6.95 3.77 11.74
N PHE A 26 -7.00 4.14 13.02
CA PHE A 26 -6.44 5.40 13.51
C PHE A 26 -5.66 5.18 14.81
N TRP A 27 -4.67 6.03 15.06
CA TRP A 27 -3.98 6.11 16.33
C TRP A 27 -4.82 6.90 17.33
N ASP A 28 -5.09 6.34 18.51
CA ASP A 28 -5.66 7.09 19.62
C ASP A 28 -4.57 7.51 20.61
N ALA A 29 -4.23 8.81 20.61
CA ALA A 29 -3.20 9.35 21.48
C ALA A 29 -3.52 9.24 22.99
N GLU A 30 -4.80 9.25 23.37
CA GLU A 30 -5.22 9.15 24.76
C GLU A 30 -5.05 7.71 25.28
N ARG A 31 -5.46 6.74 24.46
CA ARG A 31 -5.37 5.31 24.78
C ARG A 31 -3.98 4.72 24.48
N ARG A 32 -3.19 5.41 23.64
CA ARG A 32 -1.89 4.98 23.13
C ARG A 32 -1.97 3.63 22.41
N ASP A 33 -3.02 3.40 21.65
CA ASP A 33 -3.23 2.20 20.84
C ASP A 33 -3.78 2.54 19.45
N ILE A 34 -3.71 1.55 18.56
CA ILE A 34 -4.37 1.63 17.25
C ILE A 34 -5.82 1.16 17.43
N ARG A 35 -6.75 1.92 16.85
CA ARG A 35 -8.19 1.67 16.87
C ARG A 35 -8.68 1.38 15.45
N LEU A 36 -9.68 0.52 15.35
CA LEU A 36 -10.35 0.13 14.11
C LEU A 36 -11.67 0.87 13.99
N PHE A 37 -11.97 1.40 12.81
CA PHE A 37 -13.20 2.12 12.57
C PHE A 37 -13.94 1.69 11.30
N VAL A 38 -15.25 1.91 11.32
CA VAL A 38 -16.13 1.90 10.14
C VAL A 38 -16.63 3.32 9.91
N GLU A 39 -16.58 3.80 8.67
CA GLU A 39 -17.07 5.13 8.33
C GLU A 39 -18.58 5.13 8.10
N ARG A 40 -19.29 6.04 8.78
CA ARG A 40 -20.72 6.30 8.59
C ARG A 40 -20.96 7.81 8.59
N ASP A 41 -21.51 8.35 7.51
CA ASP A 41 -21.87 9.77 7.38
C ASP A 41 -20.73 10.75 7.75
N GLY A 42 -19.51 10.44 7.28
CA GLY A 42 -18.30 11.24 7.57
C GLY A 42 -17.76 11.08 9.00
N LYS A 43 -18.30 10.13 9.78
CA LYS A 43 -17.81 9.78 11.12
C LYS A 43 -17.11 8.43 11.12
N ALA A 44 -15.95 8.35 11.77
CA ALA A 44 -15.28 7.12 12.13
C ALA A 44 -15.91 6.58 13.42
N LEU A 45 -16.70 5.51 13.31
CA LEU A 45 -17.21 4.76 14.45
C LEU A 45 -16.10 3.84 14.94
N ASP A 46 -15.56 4.07 16.15
CA ASP A 46 -14.57 3.15 16.75
C ASP A 46 -15.26 1.83 17.12
N VAL A 47 -14.99 0.80 16.32
CA VAL A 47 -15.59 -0.53 16.47
C VAL A 47 -14.67 -1.51 17.19
N SER A 48 -13.51 -1.06 17.69
CA SER A 48 -12.48 -1.96 18.22
C SER A 48 -12.98 -2.85 19.36
N ASP A 49 -13.83 -2.29 20.24
CA ASP A 49 -14.37 -3.02 21.39
C ASP A 49 -15.60 -3.85 20.96
N ALA A 50 -16.43 -3.31 20.06
CA ALA A 50 -17.62 -3.97 19.54
C ALA A 50 -17.31 -5.23 18.71
N ILE A 51 -16.18 -5.25 17.97
CA ILE A 51 -15.76 -6.44 17.22
C ILE A 51 -15.47 -7.61 18.16
N CYS A 52 -14.88 -7.37 19.33
CA CYS A 52 -14.65 -8.43 20.31
C CYS A 52 -15.96 -9.06 20.80
N GLU A 53 -17.05 -8.30 20.86
CA GLU A 53 -18.37 -8.83 21.18
C GLU A 53 -18.98 -9.62 20.02
N VAL A 54 -18.88 -9.09 18.79
CA VAL A 54 -19.43 -9.72 17.57
C VAL A 54 -18.76 -11.07 17.30
N MET A 55 -17.46 -11.15 17.53
CA MET A 55 -16.67 -12.35 17.24
C MET A 55 -16.61 -13.34 18.41
N GLY A 56 -17.15 -12.95 19.58
CA GLY A 56 -17.00 -13.64 20.86
C GLY A 56 -15.63 -13.38 21.52
N LYS A 57 -15.47 -13.73 22.80
CA LYS A 57 -14.21 -13.55 23.56
C LYS A 57 -13.01 -14.12 22.79
N TYR A 58 -12.33 -13.26 22.05
CA TYR A 58 -11.03 -13.52 21.48
C TYR A 58 -10.01 -13.20 22.57
N THR A 59 -9.62 -14.22 23.31
CA THR A 59 -8.28 -14.21 23.90
C THR A 59 -7.39 -14.58 22.73
N PRO A 60 -6.30 -13.85 22.39
CA PRO A 60 -5.34 -14.32 21.41
C PRO A 60 -4.90 -15.71 21.87
N GLN A 61 -5.49 -16.76 21.29
CA GLN A 61 -5.14 -18.10 21.66
C GLN A 61 -3.71 -18.26 21.16
N ARG A 62 -2.82 -18.42 22.14
CA ARG A 62 -1.43 -18.84 22.03
C ARG A 62 -1.20 -19.87 20.92
N ASP A 63 -2.24 -20.62 20.53
CA ASP A 63 -2.24 -21.73 19.59
C ASP A 63 -2.10 -21.37 18.10
N ILE A 64 -2.41 -20.13 17.66
CA ILE A 64 -2.09 -19.71 16.27
C ILE A 64 -0.58 -19.40 16.11
N LEU A 65 0.12 -19.15 17.21
CA LEU A 65 1.57 -18.93 17.26
C LEU A 65 2.38 -20.24 17.42
N ILE A 66 1.74 -21.39 17.66
CA ILE A 66 2.43 -22.70 17.84
C ILE A 66 2.57 -23.44 16.50
N GLY A 67 2.95 -22.72 15.45
CA GLY A 67 3.53 -23.29 14.24
C GLY A 67 5.07 -23.28 14.26
N ALA A 68 5.69 -22.49 15.13
CA ALA A 68 7.14 -22.42 15.29
C ALA A 68 7.56 -23.21 16.54
N ASN A 69 8.46 -24.17 16.35
CA ASN A 69 9.21 -24.95 17.35
C ASN A 69 9.04 -24.52 18.82
N LYS A 70 8.66 -25.49 19.67
CA LYS A 70 8.51 -25.42 21.15
C LYS A 70 9.77 -25.00 21.95
N GLY A 71 10.74 -24.29 21.37
CA GLY A 71 12.09 -24.12 21.94
C GLY A 71 12.55 -22.70 22.28
N ALA A 72 11.87 -21.63 21.88
CA ALA A 72 12.36 -20.27 22.14
C ALA A 72 11.23 -19.30 22.49
N PHE A 73 10.84 -19.29 23.77
CA PHE A 73 9.90 -18.30 24.30
C PHE A 73 10.66 -17.00 24.57
N ASN A 74 10.51 -15.99 23.70
CA ASN A 74 11.07 -14.66 23.92
C ASN A 74 10.00 -13.75 24.57
N PRO A 75 10.12 -13.38 25.85
CA PRO A 75 9.16 -12.51 26.53
C PRO A 75 9.09 -11.07 25.94
N ASN A 76 10.00 -10.68 25.04
CA ASN A 76 9.86 -9.44 24.27
C ASN A 76 8.86 -9.54 23.09
N LEU A 77 8.47 -10.75 22.67
CA LEU A 77 7.43 -10.91 21.64
C LEU A 77 6.06 -10.45 22.15
N GLU A 78 5.74 -10.60 23.43
CA GLU A 78 4.50 -10.08 24.04
C GLU A 78 4.41 -8.55 23.92
N ARG A 79 5.54 -7.82 23.98
CA ARG A 79 5.58 -6.36 23.74
C ARG A 79 5.63 -5.97 22.27
N MET A 80 6.13 -6.82 21.38
CA MET A 80 6.04 -6.60 19.93
C MET A 80 4.62 -6.86 19.37
N LEU A 81 3.87 -7.78 19.99
CA LEU A 81 2.49 -8.13 19.65
C LEU A 81 1.44 -7.18 20.26
N LEU A 82 1.81 -6.32 21.21
CA LEU A 82 0.92 -5.35 21.89
C LEU A 82 0.41 -4.19 20.99
N PHE A 83 0.68 -4.24 19.68
CA PHE A 83 0.03 -3.41 18.65
C PHE A 83 -0.24 -4.27 17.40
N SER A 84 -0.85 -5.42 17.60
CA SER A 84 -1.31 -6.25 16.50
C SER A 84 -2.33 -5.47 15.67
N ASP A 85 -2.17 -5.52 14.36
CA ASP A 85 -3.05 -4.81 13.44
C ASP A 85 -4.48 -5.36 13.56
N ARG A 86 -5.39 -4.52 14.09
CA ARG A 86 -6.76 -4.96 14.43
C ARG A 86 -7.56 -5.35 13.20
N MET A 87 -7.27 -4.75 12.04
CA MET A 87 -7.96 -5.08 10.79
C MET A 87 -7.52 -6.44 10.26
N ALA A 88 -6.22 -6.76 10.29
CA ALA A 88 -5.70 -8.06 9.86
C ALA A 88 -6.27 -9.19 10.73
N GLU A 89 -6.34 -8.98 12.04
CA GLU A 89 -6.96 -9.94 12.98
C GLU A 89 -8.45 -10.12 12.70
N ALA A 90 -9.20 -9.03 12.49
CA ALA A 90 -10.62 -9.10 12.14
C ALA A 90 -10.86 -9.89 10.84
N ALA A 91 -10.01 -9.67 9.83
CA ALA A 91 -10.09 -10.37 8.55
C ALA A 91 -9.80 -11.88 8.71
N ASP A 92 -8.72 -12.24 9.39
CA ASP A 92 -8.36 -13.64 9.65
C ASP A 92 -9.48 -14.33 10.44
N LEU A 93 -10.00 -13.69 11.49
CA LEU A 93 -11.04 -14.27 12.33
C LEU A 93 -12.38 -14.41 11.60
N ALA A 94 -12.75 -13.45 10.74
CA ALA A 94 -13.93 -13.55 9.90
C ALA A 94 -13.89 -14.83 9.05
N TYR A 95 -12.74 -15.08 8.40
CA TYR A 95 -12.53 -16.30 7.62
C TYR A 95 -12.70 -17.57 8.47
N TYR A 96 -12.07 -17.66 9.64
CA TYR A 96 -12.18 -18.85 10.51
C TYR A 96 -13.58 -19.07 11.09
N LYS A 97 -14.37 -18.01 11.20
CA LYS A 97 -15.79 -18.07 11.60
C LYS A 97 -16.74 -18.30 10.43
N ASN A 98 -16.22 -18.52 9.22
CA ASN A 98 -17.01 -18.70 8.01
C ASN A 98 -17.99 -17.54 7.75
N THR A 99 -17.51 -16.31 7.94
CA THR A 99 -18.21 -15.04 7.69
C THR A 99 -17.30 -14.10 6.88
N SER A 100 -17.83 -12.98 6.41
CA SER A 100 -17.04 -11.97 5.68
C SER A 100 -16.55 -10.87 6.62
N LEU A 101 -15.41 -10.25 6.30
CA LEU A 101 -14.92 -9.07 7.01
C LEU A 101 -15.99 -7.95 7.03
N TYR A 102 -16.73 -7.80 5.94
CA TYR A 102 -17.86 -6.88 5.84
C TYR A 102 -18.91 -7.13 6.91
N GLU A 103 -19.41 -8.37 7.06
CA GLU A 103 -20.45 -8.70 8.03
C GLU A 103 -20.00 -8.43 9.46
N VAL A 104 -18.75 -8.76 9.78
CA VAL A 104 -18.15 -8.50 11.09
C VAL A 104 -18.13 -7.00 11.40
N LEU A 105 -17.64 -6.20 10.47
CA LEU A 105 -17.53 -4.75 10.63
C LEU A 105 -18.90 -4.07 10.69
N VAL A 106 -19.86 -4.50 9.86
CA VAL A 106 -21.24 -3.97 9.88
C VAL A 106 -21.90 -4.22 11.23
N ARG A 107 -21.87 -5.48 11.72
CA ARG A 107 -22.46 -5.83 13.02
C ARG A 107 -21.80 -5.08 14.18
N ALA A 108 -20.50 -4.83 14.09
CA ALA A 108 -19.79 -4.05 15.10
C ALA A 108 -20.19 -2.57 15.04
N ALA A 109 -20.31 -2.01 13.84
CA ALA A 109 -20.76 -0.63 13.64
C ALA A 109 -22.19 -0.36 14.12
N GLU A 110 -23.09 -1.35 14.01
CA GLU A 110 -24.47 -1.27 14.54
C GLU A 110 -24.53 -1.09 16.07
N LYS A 111 -23.50 -1.55 16.79
CA LYS A 111 -23.38 -1.40 18.24
C LYS A 111 -22.83 -0.03 18.65
N VAL A 112 -22.30 0.76 17.71
CA VAL A 112 -21.64 2.04 17.98
C VAL A 112 -22.51 3.21 17.54
N LYS A 113 -22.82 4.10 18.49
CA LYS A 113 -23.67 5.27 18.27
C LYS A 113 -22.87 6.49 17.85
N ASP A 114 -21.81 6.78 18.59
CA ASP A 114 -20.98 7.97 18.42
C ASP A 114 -19.79 7.72 17.48
N GLY A 115 -19.28 8.78 16.87
CA GLY A 115 -18.13 8.69 15.99
C GLY A 115 -17.34 9.98 15.92
N ILE A 116 -16.07 9.84 15.59
CA ILE A 116 -15.12 10.94 15.43
C ILE A 116 -15.26 11.48 14.00
N ASP A 117 -15.21 12.80 13.81
CA ASP A 117 -15.18 13.35 12.45
C ASP A 117 -13.93 12.86 11.72
N VAL A 118 -14.10 12.15 10.59
CA VAL A 118 -12.98 11.55 9.84
C VAL A 118 -11.97 12.61 9.43
N LYS A 119 -12.42 13.84 9.10
CA LYS A 119 -11.52 14.93 8.71
C LYS A 119 -10.53 15.32 9.81
N THR A 120 -10.90 15.11 11.08
CA THR A 120 -10.00 15.38 12.21
C THR A 120 -8.87 14.35 12.33
N LEU A 121 -9.02 13.18 11.69
CA LEU A 121 -8.01 12.14 11.62
C LEU A 121 -7.08 12.32 10.41
N GLU A 122 -7.47 13.13 9.41
CA GLU A 122 -6.69 13.41 8.19
C GLU A 122 -5.60 14.47 8.46
N THR A 123 -4.77 14.21 9.47
CA THR A 123 -3.65 15.07 9.86
C THR A 123 -2.32 14.35 9.64
N VAL A 124 -1.22 15.10 9.64
CA VAL A 124 0.13 14.51 9.65
C VAL A 124 0.26 13.65 10.91
N PRO A 125 0.78 12.41 10.82
CA PRO A 125 0.93 11.54 11.97
C PRO A 125 1.66 12.23 13.15
N ASP A 126 1.01 12.24 14.32
CA ASP A 126 1.60 12.66 15.61
C ASP A 126 1.11 11.76 16.77
N ARG A 127 2.03 11.17 17.54
CA ARG A 127 1.76 10.33 18.73
C ARG A 127 0.90 11.04 19.77
N ARG A 128 0.87 12.37 19.77
CA ARG A 128 0.11 13.21 20.70
C ARG A 128 -1.30 13.52 20.20
N THR A 129 -1.61 13.28 18.93
CA THR A 129 -2.92 13.58 18.34
C THR A 129 -3.52 12.38 17.63
N LYS A 130 -4.84 12.31 17.56
CA LYS A 130 -5.50 11.26 16.79
C LYS A 130 -5.21 11.47 15.30
N HIS A 131 -4.84 10.42 14.57
CA HIS A 131 -4.51 10.48 13.15
C HIS A 131 -4.74 9.12 12.48
N LEU A 132 -5.01 9.10 11.17
CA LEU A 132 -5.10 7.87 10.40
C LEU A 132 -3.75 7.14 10.37
N VAL A 133 -3.80 5.82 10.46
CA VAL A 133 -2.64 4.95 10.23
C VAL A 133 -2.87 4.09 8.99
N THR A 134 -1.85 3.36 8.53
CA THR A 134 -2.02 2.36 7.48
C THR A 134 -3.19 1.43 7.84
N PRO A 135 -4.18 1.23 6.95
CA PRO A 135 -5.49 0.75 7.38
C PRO A 135 -5.53 -0.77 7.66
N VAL A 136 -4.49 -1.50 7.30
CA VAL A 136 -4.22 -2.90 7.66
C VAL A 136 -2.74 -3.18 7.46
N ILE A 137 -2.06 -3.90 8.33
CA ILE A 137 -0.68 -4.38 8.19
C ILE A 137 -0.70 -5.89 8.47
N THR A 138 -0.44 -6.66 7.43
CA THR A 138 -0.40 -8.13 7.48
C THR A 138 0.98 -8.66 7.87
N GLY A 139 2.04 -7.87 7.66
CA GLY A 139 3.43 -8.23 7.92
C GLY A 139 4.05 -9.12 6.84
N LYS A 140 3.38 -9.21 5.68
CA LYS A 140 3.76 -9.99 4.50
C LYS A 140 3.25 -9.31 3.22
N GLU A 141 3.52 -8.03 3.08
CA GLU A 141 3.07 -7.21 1.96
C GLU A 141 3.91 -7.50 0.72
N VAL A 142 3.23 -7.77 -0.40
CA VAL A 142 3.88 -8.13 -1.67
C VAL A 142 3.47 -7.18 -2.79
N GLY A 143 4.35 -7.01 -3.77
CA GLY A 143 4.04 -6.34 -5.02
C GLY A 143 4.02 -7.32 -6.19
N PHE A 144 3.10 -7.06 -7.13
CA PHE A 144 3.01 -7.76 -8.40
C PHE A 144 3.35 -6.79 -9.53
N GLY A 145 4.53 -6.92 -10.10
CA GLY A 145 5.03 -6.02 -11.13
C GLY A 145 4.63 -6.45 -12.56
N VAL A 146 4.82 -5.51 -13.49
CA VAL A 146 4.58 -5.66 -14.95
C VAL A 146 3.18 -6.20 -15.31
N THR A 147 2.17 -5.87 -14.51
CA THR A 147 0.78 -6.32 -14.69
C THR A 147 -0.02 -5.44 -15.65
N TYR A 148 0.47 -4.25 -15.98
CA TYR A 148 -0.13 -3.32 -16.96
C TYR A 148 0.73 -3.19 -18.21
N HIS A 149 0.10 -2.93 -19.36
CA HIS A 149 0.83 -2.72 -20.60
C HIS A 149 1.83 -1.55 -20.53
N ALA A 150 1.42 -0.42 -19.94
CA ALA A 150 2.24 0.77 -19.76
C ALA A 150 3.42 0.56 -18.81
N SER A 151 3.29 -0.37 -17.85
CA SER A 151 4.32 -0.70 -16.87
C SER A 151 5.59 -1.25 -17.49
N GLN A 152 5.44 -2.07 -18.55
CA GLN A 152 6.57 -2.67 -19.27
C GLN A 152 7.35 -1.64 -20.09
N THR A 153 6.65 -0.75 -20.79
CA THR A 153 7.27 0.29 -21.61
C THR A 153 8.09 1.24 -20.72
N GLY A 154 7.51 1.70 -19.61
CA GLY A 154 8.20 2.61 -18.69
C GLY A 154 9.47 2.01 -18.09
N ARG A 155 9.46 0.72 -17.69
CA ARG A 155 10.65 0.05 -17.17
C ARG A 155 11.75 -0.15 -18.23
N SER A 156 11.38 -0.42 -19.48
CA SER A 156 12.34 -0.53 -20.59
C SER A 156 13.03 0.82 -20.86
N GLU A 157 12.27 1.91 -20.87
CA GLU A 157 12.80 3.27 -21.02
C GLU A 157 13.70 3.68 -19.84
N GLN A 158 13.38 3.22 -18.62
CA GLN A 158 14.23 3.40 -17.43
C GLN A 158 15.59 2.73 -17.58
N ALA A 159 15.62 1.47 -18.01
CA ALA A 159 16.86 0.73 -18.24
C ALA A 159 17.73 1.40 -19.32
N ASP A 160 17.14 1.80 -20.46
CA ASP A 160 17.86 2.46 -21.55
C ASP A 160 18.56 3.76 -21.11
N ILE A 161 17.90 4.57 -20.27
CA ILE A 161 18.46 5.84 -19.75
C ILE A 161 19.58 5.60 -18.75
N ILE A 162 19.40 4.67 -17.82
CA ILE A 162 20.42 4.35 -16.82
C ILE A 162 21.65 3.75 -17.50
N ALA A 163 21.45 2.87 -18.48
CA ALA A 163 22.51 2.33 -19.34
C ALA A 163 23.29 3.45 -20.04
N ALA A 164 22.58 4.41 -20.65
CA ALA A 164 23.22 5.55 -21.33
C ALA A 164 24.02 6.46 -20.37
N ILE A 165 23.53 6.69 -19.15
CA ILE A 165 24.19 7.57 -18.18
C ILE A 165 25.39 6.88 -17.51
N LYS A 166 25.26 5.60 -17.15
CA LYS A 166 26.32 4.85 -16.44
C LYS A 166 27.28 4.10 -17.34
N GLY A 167 27.00 4.01 -18.65
CA GLY A 167 27.81 3.24 -19.59
C GLY A 167 27.75 1.73 -19.35
N VAL A 168 26.66 1.24 -18.76
CA VAL A 168 26.40 -0.20 -18.53
C VAL A 168 25.51 -0.74 -19.66
N GLY A 169 25.64 -2.03 -20.02
CA GLY A 169 24.75 -2.67 -21.02
C GLY A 169 23.32 -2.79 -20.50
N ASP A 170 22.33 -2.99 -21.38
CA ASP A 170 20.88 -3.09 -21.07
C ASP A 170 20.55 -4.41 -20.33
N PRO A 171 20.37 -4.40 -18.99
CA PRO A 171 20.12 -5.63 -18.22
C PRO A 171 18.61 -5.90 -18.01
N GLY A 172 17.74 -4.92 -18.30
CA GLY A 172 16.36 -4.88 -17.82
C GLY A 172 15.28 -5.11 -18.87
N LYS A 173 15.51 -4.69 -20.11
CA LYS A 173 14.46 -4.68 -21.15
C LYS A 173 13.94 -6.07 -21.51
N ASP A 174 14.84 -7.05 -21.60
CA ASP A 174 14.47 -8.43 -21.93
C ASP A 174 13.70 -9.12 -20.79
N ILE A 175 14.09 -8.87 -19.53
CA ILE A 175 13.45 -9.52 -18.38
C ILE A 175 12.03 -9.00 -18.13
N TYR A 176 11.77 -7.69 -18.26
CA TYR A 176 10.43 -7.13 -18.06
C TYR A 176 9.49 -7.51 -19.21
N LEU A 177 9.99 -7.55 -20.45
CA LEU A 177 9.23 -8.07 -21.59
C LEU A 177 8.90 -9.55 -21.37
N LYS A 178 9.87 -10.37 -20.95
CA LYS A 178 9.66 -11.79 -20.63
C LYS A 178 8.64 -12.00 -19.52
N ALA A 179 8.70 -11.21 -18.45
CA ALA A 179 7.74 -11.27 -17.34
C ALA A 179 6.31 -10.96 -17.82
N LYS A 180 6.14 -9.89 -18.61
CA LYS A 180 4.84 -9.53 -19.18
C LYS A 180 4.29 -10.60 -20.13
N THR A 181 5.14 -11.11 -21.02
CA THR A 181 4.75 -12.17 -21.95
C THR A 181 4.30 -13.41 -21.18
N ALA A 182 5.04 -13.81 -20.15
CA ALA A 182 4.65 -14.92 -19.29
C ALA A 182 3.32 -14.66 -18.54
N ALA A 183 3.04 -13.42 -18.13
CA ALA A 183 1.78 -13.07 -17.48
C ALA A 183 0.60 -13.13 -18.47
N ALA A 184 0.76 -12.54 -19.66
CA ALA A 184 -0.24 -12.57 -20.73
C ALA A 184 -0.54 -13.98 -21.24
N GLU A 185 0.44 -14.88 -21.20
CA GLU A 185 0.28 -16.29 -21.53
C GLU A 185 -0.28 -17.14 -20.36
N GLY A 186 -0.59 -16.53 -19.21
CA GLY A 186 -1.12 -17.27 -18.05
C GLY A 186 -0.11 -18.20 -17.39
N LYS A 187 1.20 -17.95 -17.57
CA LYS A 187 2.28 -18.83 -17.08
C LYS A 187 2.87 -18.39 -15.74
N ARG A 188 3.21 -17.10 -15.60
CA ARG A 188 3.88 -16.55 -14.42
C ARG A 188 3.70 -15.05 -14.31
N VAL A 189 3.54 -14.57 -13.07
CA VAL A 189 3.57 -13.13 -12.74
C VAL A 189 4.84 -12.82 -11.95
N GLU A 190 5.38 -11.61 -12.10
CA GLU A 190 6.41 -11.10 -11.18
C GLU A 190 5.80 -10.92 -9.79
N VAL A 191 6.54 -11.32 -8.76
CA VAL A 191 6.18 -11.08 -7.37
C VAL A 191 7.44 -10.72 -6.58
N PHE A 192 7.33 -9.76 -5.67
CA PHE A 192 8.40 -9.38 -4.75
C PHE A 192 7.85 -9.02 -3.37
N ASP A 193 8.67 -9.18 -2.34
CA ASP A 193 8.37 -8.66 -1.00
C ASP A 193 8.46 -7.13 -1.01
N LYS A 194 7.46 -6.44 -0.46
CA LYS A 194 7.44 -4.97 -0.40
C LYS A 194 7.62 -4.44 1.02
N ALA A 195 6.87 -4.97 1.98
CA ALA A 195 6.94 -4.50 3.36
C ALA A 195 6.66 -5.64 4.36
N LYS A 196 7.28 -5.54 5.53
CA LYS A 196 7.19 -6.53 6.62
C LYS A 196 7.32 -5.82 7.95
N GLU A 197 8.33 -4.97 8.07
CA GLU A 197 8.63 -4.20 9.27
C GLU A 197 7.89 -2.86 9.32
N ARG A 198 7.53 -2.42 10.53
CA ARG A 198 6.74 -1.18 10.75
C ARG A 198 7.34 0.06 10.09
N HIS A 199 8.67 0.15 10.03
CA HIS A 199 9.35 1.29 9.44
C HIS A 199 9.32 1.30 7.90
N HIS A 200 8.88 0.24 7.24
CA HIS A 200 8.64 0.25 5.79
C HIS A 200 7.37 1.02 5.42
N TYR A 201 6.39 1.11 6.33
CA TYR A 201 5.08 1.69 6.06
C TYR A 201 5.06 3.20 6.28
N VAL A 202 4.23 3.86 5.48
CA VAL A 202 3.91 5.28 5.60
C VAL A 202 2.40 5.39 5.85
N ALA A 203 2.04 5.93 7.01
CA ALA A 203 0.65 6.27 7.31
C ALA A 203 0.16 7.41 6.38
N PRO A 204 -1.15 7.55 6.16
CA PRO A 204 -1.70 8.70 5.43
C PRO A 204 -1.17 10.03 5.99
N ASN A 205 -0.80 10.96 5.11
CA ASN A 205 -0.14 12.23 5.41
C ASN A 205 1.27 12.11 6.04
N GLY A 206 1.84 10.91 6.09
CA GLY A 206 3.23 10.66 6.50
C GLY A 206 4.24 10.98 5.40
N PHE A 207 5.50 10.60 5.63
CA PHE A 207 6.60 10.87 4.69
C PHE A 207 7.13 9.58 4.06
N ALA A 208 7.13 9.53 2.72
CA ALA A 208 7.85 8.55 1.94
C ALA A 208 9.37 8.76 2.09
N GLY A 209 10.10 7.66 2.27
CA GLY A 209 11.54 7.67 2.46
C GLY A 209 12.29 7.47 1.15
N LEU A 210 13.20 8.40 0.84
CA LEU A 210 14.17 8.27 -0.24
C LEU A 210 15.49 7.78 0.32
N ARG A 211 16.03 6.73 -0.28
CA ARG A 211 17.38 6.26 0.09
C ARG A 211 18.43 7.32 -0.26
N ASN A 212 19.53 7.34 0.48
CA ASN A 212 20.63 8.29 0.30
C ASN A 212 21.73 7.82 -0.64
N ASP A 213 21.70 6.55 -1.03
CA ASP A 213 22.69 5.89 -1.89
C ASP A 213 22.29 5.87 -3.37
N ILE A 214 21.19 6.55 -3.74
CA ILE A 214 20.64 6.59 -5.11
C ILE A 214 20.85 7.93 -5.81
N LEU A 215 21.99 8.56 -5.54
CA LEU A 215 22.38 9.81 -6.18
C LEU A 215 23.01 9.55 -7.56
N LEU A 216 22.24 9.81 -8.61
CA LEU A 216 22.71 9.92 -9.98
C LEU A 216 23.58 11.18 -10.14
N ASP A 217 24.79 11.01 -10.67
CA ASP A 217 25.82 12.05 -10.85
C ASP A 217 26.17 12.83 -9.56
N GLY A 218 25.98 12.20 -8.39
CA GLY A 218 26.20 12.81 -7.07
C GLY A 218 25.23 13.93 -6.71
N LYS A 219 24.16 14.15 -7.49
CA LYS A 219 23.26 15.31 -7.35
C LYS A 219 21.78 14.99 -7.45
N ARG A 220 21.38 13.99 -8.25
CA ARG A 220 19.97 13.73 -8.59
C ARG A 220 19.51 12.45 -7.92
N ILE A 221 18.42 12.51 -7.16
CA ILE A 221 17.80 11.31 -6.62
C ILE A 221 16.90 10.73 -7.70
N TYR A 222 17.03 9.43 -7.96
CA TYR A 222 16.23 8.77 -8.97
C TYR A 222 15.36 7.69 -8.33
N SER A 223 14.21 8.17 -7.84
CA SER A 223 13.13 7.43 -7.20
C SER A 223 11.82 8.12 -7.53
N ALA A 224 10.73 7.39 -7.67
CA ALA A 224 9.47 7.96 -8.13
C ALA A 224 8.24 7.38 -7.41
N ILE A 225 7.10 8.03 -7.68
CA ILE A 225 5.77 7.52 -7.33
C ILE A 225 5.43 6.34 -8.24
N GLU A 226 4.99 5.23 -7.65
CA GLU A 226 4.40 4.10 -8.39
C GLU A 226 2.98 3.90 -7.86
N PRO A 227 2.01 4.59 -8.47
CA PRO A 227 0.63 4.52 -8.04
C PRO A 227 0.01 3.20 -8.49
N GLU A 228 -0.57 2.46 -7.56
CA GLU A 228 -1.19 1.17 -7.84
C GLU A 228 -2.55 1.03 -7.15
N LEU A 229 -3.35 0.10 -7.67
CA LEU A 229 -4.41 -0.50 -6.88
C LEU A 229 -3.79 -1.59 -6.01
N GLY A 230 -4.11 -1.60 -4.73
CA GLY A 230 -3.79 -2.70 -3.82
C GLY A 230 -5.06 -3.34 -3.26
N GLY A 231 -4.90 -4.55 -2.73
CA GLY A 231 -6.00 -5.28 -2.10
C GLY A 231 -5.55 -6.15 -0.95
N LEU A 232 -6.43 -6.26 0.05
CA LEU A 232 -6.33 -7.28 1.09
C LEU A 232 -6.84 -8.60 0.49
N MET A 233 -5.91 -9.49 0.20
CA MET A 233 -6.14 -10.76 -0.45
C MET A 233 -6.33 -11.86 0.59
N ASN A 234 -7.45 -12.57 0.54
CA ASN A 234 -7.60 -13.84 1.25
C ASN A 234 -7.01 -14.95 0.40
N MET A 235 -5.86 -15.46 0.82
CA MET A 235 -5.09 -16.41 0.03
C MET A 235 -5.73 -17.79 -0.02
N LYS A 236 -6.47 -18.17 1.03
CA LYS A 236 -7.14 -19.48 1.14
C LYS A 236 -8.44 -19.51 0.34
N ALA A 237 -9.24 -18.45 0.42
CA ALA A 237 -10.48 -18.31 -0.33
C ALA A 237 -10.25 -17.85 -1.77
N ARG A 238 -9.03 -17.41 -2.12
CA ARG A 238 -8.62 -16.92 -3.44
C ARG A 238 -9.48 -15.74 -3.92
N VAL A 239 -9.75 -14.81 -3.03
CA VAL A 239 -10.56 -13.61 -3.28
C VAL A 239 -9.89 -12.38 -2.65
N VAL A 240 -10.14 -11.22 -3.23
CA VAL A 240 -9.84 -9.93 -2.61
C VAL A 240 -11.02 -9.57 -1.71
N VAL A 241 -10.76 -9.22 -0.46
CA VAL A 241 -11.79 -8.85 0.53
C VAL A 241 -11.91 -7.33 0.70
N ALA A 242 -10.85 -6.60 0.37
CA ALA A 242 -10.88 -5.14 0.39
C ALA A 242 -9.86 -4.52 -0.57
N TYR A 243 -10.11 -3.29 -1.02
CA TYR A 243 -9.19 -2.51 -1.87
C TYR A 243 -8.70 -1.22 -1.20
N ALA A 244 -7.54 -0.74 -1.63
CA ALA A 244 -7.03 0.59 -1.35
C ALA A 244 -6.12 1.07 -2.50
N VAL A 245 -5.88 2.37 -2.61
CA VAL A 245 -4.79 2.86 -3.46
C VAL A 245 -3.47 2.76 -2.70
N SER A 246 -2.36 2.55 -3.43
CA SER A 246 -1.03 2.37 -2.86
C SER A 246 0.03 3.15 -3.65
N ASN A 247 1.14 3.42 -2.95
CA ASN A 247 2.36 4.02 -3.48
C ASN A 247 3.53 3.05 -3.23
N ASP A 248 3.93 2.32 -4.27
CA ASP A 248 5.10 1.45 -4.27
C ASP A 248 6.39 2.27 -4.49
N VAL A 249 6.79 3.05 -3.48
CA VAL A 249 7.96 3.94 -3.61
C VAL A 249 9.20 3.11 -3.94
N SER A 250 9.82 3.44 -5.07
CA SER A 250 10.87 2.63 -5.65
C SER A 250 12.12 3.45 -5.86
N ALA A 251 13.27 2.89 -5.50
CA ALA A 251 14.56 3.46 -5.84
C ALA A 251 14.93 3.05 -7.27
N ASN A 252 14.28 3.69 -8.25
CA ASN A 252 14.34 3.30 -9.66
C ASN A 252 15.76 3.29 -10.23
N LEU A 253 16.72 3.97 -9.58
CA LEU A 253 18.12 3.94 -9.99
C LEU A 253 18.69 2.53 -9.86
N LEU A 254 18.47 1.92 -8.69
CA LEU A 254 18.96 0.57 -8.41
C LEU A 254 18.25 -0.46 -9.27
N GLU A 255 16.93 -0.32 -9.44
CA GLU A 255 16.12 -1.24 -10.27
C GLU A 255 16.55 -1.24 -11.74
N GLY A 256 16.90 -0.07 -12.30
CA GLY A 256 17.34 0.02 -13.69
C GLY A 256 18.82 -0.26 -13.91
N GLU A 257 19.64 -0.31 -12.85
CA GLU A 257 21.06 -0.68 -12.95
C GLU A 257 21.27 -2.19 -13.02
N ASP A 258 20.61 -2.95 -12.14
CA ASP A 258 20.68 -4.41 -12.12
C ASP A 258 19.43 -4.98 -11.46
N ALA A 259 18.80 -5.96 -12.12
CA ALA A 259 17.61 -6.62 -11.61
C ALA A 259 17.83 -7.32 -10.27
N LEU A 260 19.07 -7.73 -9.95
CA LEU A 260 19.43 -8.32 -8.66
C LEU A 260 19.33 -7.31 -7.51
N TRP A 261 19.24 -6.01 -7.78
CA TRP A 261 19.11 -4.98 -6.76
C TRP A 261 17.66 -4.61 -6.46
N LEU A 262 16.68 -5.24 -7.13
CA LEU A 262 15.25 -5.04 -6.88
C LEU A 262 14.87 -5.11 -5.38
N PRO A 263 15.39 -6.05 -4.56
CA PRO A 263 15.09 -6.03 -3.12
C PRO A 263 15.55 -4.75 -2.41
N GLN A 264 16.72 -4.21 -2.78
CA GLN A 264 17.23 -2.94 -2.25
C GLN A 264 16.41 -1.74 -2.76
N ALA A 265 15.92 -1.84 -4.00
CA ALA A 265 15.12 -0.81 -4.64
C ALA A 265 13.71 -0.69 -4.05
N LYS A 266 13.11 -1.83 -3.67
CA LYS A 266 11.71 -1.90 -3.21
C LYS A 266 11.57 -1.86 -1.69
N VAL A 267 12.55 -2.33 -0.92
CA VAL A 267 12.45 -2.43 0.54
C VAL A 267 13.41 -1.45 1.23
N SER A 268 12.84 -0.40 1.83
CA SER A 268 13.58 0.59 2.63
C SER A 268 12.65 1.28 3.64
N ILE A 269 13.20 2.15 4.50
CA ILE A 269 12.39 2.92 5.45
C ILE A 269 11.41 3.82 4.68
N GLY A 270 10.12 3.75 5.00
CA GLY A 270 9.08 4.57 4.36
C GLY A 270 8.87 4.27 2.87
N CYS A 271 9.11 3.03 2.44
CA CYS A 271 9.00 2.64 1.03
C CYS A 271 7.57 2.29 0.59
N PHE A 272 6.61 2.14 1.51
CA PHE A 272 5.28 1.67 1.15
C PHE A 272 4.16 2.45 1.84
N ALA A 273 3.25 3.03 1.07
CA ALA A 273 2.05 3.68 1.58
C ALA A 273 0.82 3.05 0.92
N TYR A 274 -0.26 2.86 1.67
CA TYR A 274 -1.57 2.51 1.10
C TYR A 274 -2.70 2.93 2.03
N GLY A 275 -3.87 3.14 1.45
CA GLY A 275 -5.05 3.65 2.14
C GLY A 275 -5.72 4.80 1.37
N PRO A 276 -6.18 5.87 2.02
CA PRO A 276 -6.12 6.12 3.48
C PRO A 276 -7.05 5.20 4.29
N LYS A 277 -7.97 4.54 3.59
CA LYS A 277 -9.01 3.64 4.13
C LYS A 277 -9.11 2.41 3.22
N LEU A 278 -9.77 1.37 3.69
CA LEU A 278 -10.14 0.19 2.91
C LEU A 278 -11.57 0.32 2.39
N ILE A 279 -11.75 -0.12 1.15
CA ILE A 279 -13.03 -0.45 0.53
C ILE A 279 -13.28 -1.92 0.83
N VAL A 280 -14.07 -2.25 1.86
CA VAL A 280 -14.33 -3.63 2.28
C VAL A 280 -15.57 -4.17 1.57
N LEU A 281 -15.41 -5.25 0.82
CA LEU A 281 -16.46 -5.80 -0.05
C LEU A 281 -17.47 -6.63 0.72
N ALA A 282 -18.76 -6.41 0.45
CA ALA A 282 -19.84 -7.30 0.91
C ALA A 282 -19.71 -8.69 0.28
N GLU A 283 -19.34 -8.71 -1.00
CA GLU A 283 -19.11 -9.92 -1.79
C GLU A 283 -17.64 -9.94 -2.27
N PRO A 284 -16.72 -10.56 -1.49
CA PRO A 284 -15.34 -10.75 -1.91
C PRO A 284 -15.22 -11.43 -3.28
N THR A 285 -14.27 -10.99 -4.09
CA THR A 285 -14.15 -11.45 -5.48
C THR A 285 -12.70 -11.45 -5.95
N ASN A 286 -12.42 -12.24 -6.99
CA ASN A 286 -11.16 -12.20 -7.73
C ASN A 286 -11.31 -11.51 -9.10
N GLU A 287 -12.37 -10.72 -9.27
CA GLU A 287 -12.54 -9.82 -10.41
C GLU A 287 -11.86 -8.48 -10.14
N ILE A 288 -11.23 -7.94 -11.18
CA ILE A 288 -10.63 -6.61 -11.14
C ILE A 288 -11.77 -5.58 -11.11
N PRO A 289 -11.75 -4.57 -10.23
CA PRO A 289 -12.76 -3.53 -10.16
C PRO A 289 -12.55 -2.45 -11.24
N PHE A 290 -13.62 -1.74 -11.60
CA PHE A 290 -13.53 -0.53 -12.43
C PHE A 290 -13.16 0.66 -11.53
N PHE A 291 -11.84 0.86 -11.38
CA PHE A 291 -11.28 1.97 -10.59
C PHE A 291 -10.37 2.84 -11.45
N ASP A 292 -10.75 4.10 -11.59
CA ASP A 292 -9.92 5.15 -12.18
C ASP A 292 -9.03 5.73 -11.08
N ILE A 293 -7.72 5.63 -11.25
CA ILE A 293 -6.73 6.09 -10.28
C ILE A 293 -5.95 7.23 -10.89
N GLU A 294 -5.79 8.28 -10.12
CA GLU A 294 -4.99 9.45 -10.48
C GLU A 294 -3.84 9.65 -9.50
N ALA A 295 -2.65 10.02 -9.98
CA ALA A 295 -1.53 10.35 -9.10
C ALA A 295 -0.81 11.63 -9.51
N ARG A 296 -0.27 12.34 -8.52
CA ARG A 296 0.38 13.64 -8.64
C ARG A 296 1.62 13.71 -7.75
N ILE A 297 2.66 14.35 -8.27
CA ILE A 297 3.76 14.90 -7.47
C ILE A 297 3.53 16.41 -7.42
N ILE A 298 3.63 16.99 -6.23
CA ILE A 298 3.41 18.40 -5.97
C ILE A 298 4.72 18.98 -5.44
N ARG A 299 5.27 19.94 -6.18
CA ARG A 299 6.51 20.66 -5.86
C ARG A 299 6.25 22.14 -5.90
N ASP A 300 6.68 22.86 -4.86
CA ASP A 300 6.42 24.31 -4.73
C ASP A 300 4.94 24.68 -4.94
N LYS A 301 4.03 23.85 -4.41
CA LYS A 301 2.57 23.97 -4.53
C LYS A 301 2.03 23.84 -5.96
N GLN A 302 2.82 23.32 -6.90
CA GLN A 302 2.40 23.06 -8.28
C GLN A 302 2.52 21.57 -8.59
N THR A 303 1.56 21.03 -9.35
CA THR A 303 1.67 19.67 -9.89
C THR A 303 2.84 19.62 -10.87
N CYS A 304 3.79 18.72 -10.64
CA CYS A 304 4.92 18.49 -11.54
C CYS A 304 4.45 18.08 -12.94
N GLU A 305 5.14 18.56 -13.97
CA GLU A 305 4.78 18.31 -15.37
C GLU A 305 5.10 16.86 -15.78
N ARG A 306 4.26 16.28 -16.64
CA ARG A 306 4.53 15.02 -17.34
C ARG A 306 5.00 15.28 -18.77
N PHE A 307 5.65 14.30 -19.41
CA PHE A 307 5.79 14.24 -20.86
C PHE A 307 4.89 13.14 -21.45
N ASP A 308 4.25 13.40 -22.59
CA ASP A 308 3.51 12.40 -23.36
C ASP A 308 4.47 11.38 -24.01
N GLY A 309 3.91 10.33 -24.63
CA GLY A 309 4.71 9.30 -25.34
C GLY A 309 5.50 9.82 -26.55
N ASN A 310 5.39 11.11 -26.88
CA ASN A 310 6.12 11.79 -27.94
C ASN A 310 7.12 12.83 -27.38
N GLY A 311 7.36 12.83 -26.06
CA GLY A 311 8.29 13.77 -25.42
C GLY A 311 7.78 15.21 -25.33
N ARG A 312 6.46 15.47 -25.45
CA ARG A 312 5.88 16.80 -25.23
C ARG A 312 5.51 16.99 -23.77
N LYS A 313 5.82 18.16 -23.20
CA LYS A 313 5.38 18.55 -21.86
C LYS A 313 3.86 18.65 -21.80
N VAL A 314 3.27 17.98 -20.82
CA VAL A 314 1.85 17.98 -20.48
C VAL A 314 1.74 18.17 -18.96
N ARG A 315 1.06 19.22 -18.52
CA ARG A 315 0.75 19.46 -17.10
C ARG A 315 -0.44 18.63 -16.65
N GLU A 316 -0.38 17.31 -16.83
CA GLU A 316 -1.49 16.41 -16.50
C GLU A 316 -1.05 15.32 -15.50
N PRO A 317 -1.96 14.94 -14.59
CA PRO A 317 -1.70 13.89 -13.61
C PRO A 317 -1.56 12.51 -14.28
N TYR A 318 -0.92 11.57 -13.58
CA TYR A 318 -0.92 10.17 -14.00
C TYR A 318 -2.33 9.62 -13.85
N ARG A 319 -2.90 9.02 -14.90
CA ARG A 319 -4.20 8.37 -14.84
C ARG A 319 -4.12 6.99 -15.45
N PHE A 320 -4.74 6.02 -14.78
CA PHE A 320 -4.92 4.67 -15.30
C PHE A 320 -6.20 4.09 -14.71
N ASN A 321 -6.74 3.07 -15.37
CA ASN A 321 -7.88 2.33 -14.86
C ASN A 321 -7.44 0.92 -14.48
N ALA A 322 -7.90 0.41 -13.34
CA ALA A 322 -7.56 -0.92 -12.87
C ALA A 322 -7.93 -2.04 -13.85
N GLN A 323 -8.97 -1.87 -14.69
CA GLN A 323 -9.33 -2.82 -15.76
C GLN A 323 -8.24 -3.02 -16.81
N GLN A 324 -7.21 -2.18 -16.84
CA GLN A 324 -6.06 -2.32 -17.73
C GLN A 324 -5.03 -3.35 -17.24
N ILE A 325 -5.21 -3.93 -16.04
CA ILE A 325 -4.47 -5.10 -15.59
C ILE A 325 -4.71 -6.24 -16.59
N VAL A 326 -3.64 -6.92 -17.01
CA VAL A 326 -3.70 -8.03 -17.96
C VAL A 326 -4.66 -9.11 -17.44
N THR A 327 -5.58 -9.57 -18.30
CA THR A 327 -6.56 -10.59 -17.96
C THR A 327 -5.91 -11.86 -17.41
N GLY A 328 -6.51 -12.45 -16.37
CA GLY A 328 -5.98 -13.66 -15.72
C GLY A 328 -4.88 -13.41 -14.69
N THR A 329 -4.39 -12.17 -14.55
CA THR A 329 -3.33 -11.86 -13.59
C THR A 329 -3.75 -12.13 -12.14
N TYR A 330 -4.99 -11.85 -11.72
CA TYR A 330 -5.42 -12.16 -10.34
C TYR A 330 -5.32 -13.66 -10.03
N ASP A 331 -5.71 -14.54 -10.96
CA ASP A 331 -5.56 -15.99 -10.79
C ASP A 331 -4.09 -16.37 -10.58
N LEU A 332 -3.19 -15.80 -11.38
CA LEU A 332 -1.74 -15.98 -11.25
C LEU A 332 -1.20 -15.46 -9.91
N MET A 333 -1.65 -14.30 -9.44
CA MET A 333 -1.25 -13.74 -8.15
C MET A 333 -1.59 -14.71 -7.01
N PHE A 334 -2.83 -15.22 -6.98
CA PHE A 334 -3.23 -16.22 -5.98
C PHE A 334 -2.43 -17.52 -6.09
N ARG A 335 -2.22 -18.04 -7.32
CA ARG A 335 -1.47 -19.28 -7.54
C ARG A 335 -0.02 -19.19 -7.12
N THR A 336 0.66 -18.10 -7.49
CA THR A 336 2.05 -17.82 -7.11
C THR A 336 2.20 -17.79 -5.61
N MET A 337 1.27 -17.16 -4.91
CA MET A 337 1.34 -16.99 -3.46
C MET A 337 0.88 -18.24 -2.67
N ASN A 338 0.05 -19.11 -3.26
CA ASN A 338 -0.43 -20.32 -2.60
C ASN A 338 0.71 -21.28 -2.19
N SER A 339 1.84 -21.27 -2.92
CA SER A 339 3.00 -22.12 -2.64
C SER A 339 3.93 -21.59 -1.55
N ASN A 340 3.70 -20.39 -1.01
CA ASN A 340 4.63 -19.70 -0.11
C ASN A 340 4.37 -19.95 1.39
N ASP A 341 3.57 -20.96 1.75
CA ASP A 341 3.10 -21.26 3.13
C ASP A 341 2.90 -19.99 3.98
N ILE A 342 1.87 -19.24 3.60
CA ILE A 342 1.58 -17.97 4.23
C ILE A 342 0.92 -18.28 5.57
N HIS A 343 1.69 -18.15 6.66
CA HIS A 343 1.19 -18.32 8.03
C HIS A 343 -0.09 -17.52 8.37
N ARG A 344 -0.40 -16.45 7.62
CA ARG A 344 -1.67 -15.70 7.69
C ARG A 344 -2.60 -16.06 6.55
N THR A 345 -3.91 -15.98 6.81
CA THR A 345 -4.93 -16.16 5.77
C THR A 345 -4.93 -14.97 4.79
N HIS A 346 -4.63 -13.76 5.28
CA HIS A 346 -4.61 -12.55 4.46
C HIS A 346 -3.21 -11.98 4.24
N VAL A 347 -3.01 -11.43 3.04
CA VAL A 347 -1.85 -10.65 2.62
C VAL A 347 -2.36 -9.39 1.93
N PHE A 348 -1.72 -8.24 2.15
CA PHE A 348 -1.96 -7.07 1.31
C PHE A 348 -1.03 -7.11 0.10
N GLY A 349 -1.61 -7.17 -1.10
CA GLY A 349 -0.92 -7.20 -2.37
C GLY A 349 -1.12 -5.90 -3.15
N THR A 350 -0.06 -5.34 -3.71
CA THR A 350 -0.14 -4.21 -4.65
C THR A 350 -0.03 -4.71 -6.09
N PHE A 351 -0.95 -4.27 -6.96
CA PHE A 351 -1.25 -4.95 -8.23
C PHE A 351 -0.51 -4.39 -9.45
N GLY A 352 0.55 -3.63 -9.24
CA GLY A 352 1.42 -3.08 -10.26
C GLY A 352 1.02 -1.66 -10.69
N ALA A 353 2.03 -0.87 -11.06
CA ALA A 353 1.82 0.50 -11.50
C ALA A 353 1.22 0.55 -12.91
N GLY A 354 0.00 1.10 -13.02
CA GLY A 354 -0.65 1.40 -14.30
C GLY A 354 -0.10 2.62 -15.01
N ALA A 355 0.67 3.44 -14.29
CA ALA A 355 1.43 4.55 -14.84
C ALA A 355 2.83 4.58 -14.22
N VAL A 356 3.86 4.46 -15.05
CA VAL A 356 5.25 4.60 -14.64
C VAL A 356 5.73 5.99 -15.10
N PRO A 357 6.39 6.78 -14.23
CA PRO A 357 7.00 8.02 -14.64
C PRO A 357 8.01 7.82 -15.80
N SER A 358 7.74 8.39 -16.98
CA SER A 358 8.78 8.53 -18.03
C SER A 358 9.86 9.51 -17.57
N ASN A 359 11.13 9.15 -17.72
CA ASN A 359 12.23 9.63 -16.87
C ASN A 359 12.86 10.99 -17.24
N HIS A 360 12.04 11.96 -17.61
CA HIS A 360 12.52 13.33 -17.60
C HIS A 360 12.61 13.82 -16.14
N SER A 361 13.63 14.61 -15.83
CA SER A 361 14.07 15.07 -14.50
C SER A 361 12.99 15.61 -13.55
N ASP A 362 11.81 15.92 -14.09
CA ASP A 362 10.75 16.62 -13.40
C ASP A 362 9.80 15.66 -12.66
N LYS A 363 10.02 14.34 -12.77
CA LYS A 363 9.13 13.28 -12.25
C LYS A 363 9.75 12.31 -11.24
N THR A 364 10.99 12.53 -10.86
CA THR A 364 11.56 11.89 -9.68
C THR A 364 11.15 12.67 -8.45
N TYR A 365 10.97 11.97 -7.34
CA TYR A 365 10.83 12.59 -6.04
C TYR A 365 12.08 13.41 -5.69
N LEU A 366 11.84 14.59 -5.16
CA LEU A 366 12.82 15.40 -4.46
C LEU A 366 12.42 15.55 -2.99
N PRO A 367 13.39 15.74 -2.08
CA PRO A 367 13.09 15.99 -0.68
C PRO A 367 12.26 17.26 -0.54
N GLY A 368 11.16 17.19 0.21
CA GLY A 368 10.21 18.29 0.35
C GLY A 368 9.04 18.27 -0.65
N ASP A 369 9.05 17.38 -1.64
CA ASP A 369 7.86 17.13 -2.45
C ASP A 369 6.71 16.59 -1.62
N GLU A 370 5.50 16.86 -2.09
CA GLU A 370 4.28 16.18 -1.68
C GLU A 370 3.80 15.26 -2.81
N TRP A 371 2.99 14.27 -2.46
CA TRP A 371 2.38 13.36 -3.41
C TRP A 371 0.95 13.04 -3.02
N GLU A 372 0.15 12.73 -4.04
CA GLU A 372 -1.26 12.39 -3.90
C GLU A 372 -1.61 11.27 -4.89
N ILE A 373 -2.36 10.27 -4.42
CA ILE A 373 -2.97 9.22 -5.22
C ILE A 373 -4.44 9.16 -4.87
N VAL A 374 -5.32 9.37 -5.86
CA VAL A 374 -6.77 9.51 -5.68
C VAL A 374 -7.48 8.42 -6.45
N LEU A 375 -8.42 7.74 -5.79
CA LEU A 375 -9.45 6.97 -6.48
C LEU A 375 -10.50 7.96 -7.01
N MET A 376 -10.54 8.17 -8.33
CA MET A 376 -11.40 9.18 -8.95
C MET A 376 -12.89 8.84 -8.85
N ASN A 377 -13.22 7.58 -8.62
CA ASN A 377 -14.61 7.14 -8.41
C ASN A 377 -15.19 7.60 -7.06
N ASP A 378 -14.34 7.81 -6.05
CA ASP A 378 -14.69 8.47 -4.79
C ASP A 378 -13.47 9.23 -4.27
N PRO A 379 -13.38 10.55 -4.54
CA PRO A 379 -12.23 11.37 -4.14
C PRO A 379 -11.98 11.47 -2.63
N SER A 380 -12.88 10.96 -1.78
CA SER A 380 -12.61 10.78 -0.34
C SER A 380 -11.57 9.67 -0.06
N PHE A 381 -11.20 8.89 -1.07
CA PHE A 381 -10.07 7.96 -1.07
C PHE A 381 -8.86 8.60 -1.77
N ALA A 382 -8.30 9.62 -1.12
CA ALA A 382 -7.08 10.27 -1.54
C ALA A 382 -5.97 9.99 -0.53
N LEU A 383 -5.00 9.17 -0.94
CA LEU A 383 -3.80 8.89 -0.17
C LEU A 383 -2.77 9.97 -0.45
N ARG A 384 -2.30 10.64 0.59
CA ARG A 384 -1.36 11.76 0.50
C ARG A 384 -0.16 11.53 1.38
N GLY A 385 0.95 12.20 1.06
CA GLY A 385 2.12 12.24 1.91
C GLY A 385 3.16 13.22 1.42
N GLY A 386 4.18 13.43 2.25
CA GLY A 386 5.40 14.14 1.87
C GLY A 386 6.52 13.18 1.47
N VAL A 387 7.67 13.75 1.10
CA VAL A 387 8.88 13.02 0.74
C VAL A 387 10.06 13.52 1.58
N LYS A 388 10.86 12.59 2.12
CA LYS A 388 12.09 12.90 2.88
C LYS A 388 13.24 11.98 2.52
N MET A 389 14.45 12.51 2.57
CA MET A 389 15.66 11.68 2.56
C MET A 389 15.80 10.92 3.87
N ILE A 390 16.16 9.65 3.77
CA ILE A 390 16.61 8.83 4.89
C ILE A 390 18.08 9.22 5.17
N PRO A 391 18.44 9.70 6.36
CA PRO A 391 19.81 10.09 6.67
C PRO A 391 20.77 8.90 6.68
N LEU A 392 22.03 9.12 6.26
CA LEU A 392 23.13 8.17 6.41
C LEU A 392 23.42 7.98 7.91
N GLN A 393 23.47 6.73 8.40
CA GLN A 393 23.88 6.46 9.77
C GLN A 393 25.40 6.53 9.88
N GLY A 394 25.90 7.21 10.92
CA GLY A 394 27.24 6.95 11.46
C GLY A 394 27.22 5.75 12.41
N PRO A 395 28.38 5.16 12.75
CA PRO A 395 28.47 3.87 13.46
C PRO A 395 27.80 3.82 14.84
N ASP A 396 27.50 4.96 15.48
CA ASP A 396 27.04 5.00 16.89
C ASP A 396 25.58 5.44 17.10
N ARG A 397 24.75 5.54 16.05
CA ARG A 397 23.34 5.95 16.22
C ARG A 397 22.38 4.78 16.05
N HIS A 398 22.07 4.14 17.18
CA HIS A 398 20.79 3.45 17.32
C HIS A 398 19.67 4.47 17.15
N ILE A 399 19.04 4.50 15.98
CA ILE A 399 17.75 5.17 15.86
C ILE A 399 16.84 4.43 16.84
N ASN A 400 16.34 5.14 17.84
CA ASN A 400 15.19 4.69 18.62
C ASN A 400 14.00 4.77 17.65
N LEU A 401 13.84 3.73 16.82
CA LEU A 401 12.87 3.61 15.71
C LEU A 401 11.40 3.60 16.17
N ASN A 402 11.16 3.93 17.43
CA ASN A 402 9.87 4.24 17.96
C ASN A 402 9.39 5.59 17.39
N TYR A 403 8.73 5.56 16.24
CA TYR A 403 7.86 6.63 15.73
C TYR A 403 8.52 7.98 15.35
N GLU A 404 9.80 8.23 15.65
CA GLU A 404 10.41 9.56 15.45
C GLU A 404 10.76 9.91 13.99
N PHE A 405 10.94 8.93 13.10
CA PHE A 405 11.28 9.23 11.70
C PHE A 405 10.07 9.44 10.78
N ILE A 406 8.91 8.88 11.13
CA ILE A 406 7.66 9.09 10.37
C ILE A 406 6.95 10.37 10.83
N MET A 407 7.41 10.95 11.94
CA MET A 407 6.87 12.16 12.52
C MET A 407 7.98 13.15 12.84
N ILE A 408 8.22 14.13 11.99
CA ILE A 408 9.10 15.24 12.37
C ILE A 408 8.28 16.52 12.32
N HIS A 409 8.14 17.13 13.50
CA HIS A 409 7.70 18.49 13.73
C HIS A 409 8.31 19.47 12.72
N LYS A 410 7.57 20.55 12.39
CA LYS A 410 8.15 21.73 11.77
C LYS A 410 9.44 22.15 12.52
N PRO A 411 10.50 22.59 11.83
CA PRO A 411 11.62 23.22 12.51
C PRO A 411 11.06 24.40 13.31
N LYS A 412 11.43 24.50 14.59
CA LYS A 412 11.27 25.77 15.31
C LYS A 412 12.18 26.79 14.62
N GLU A 413 11.60 27.92 14.26
CA GLU A 413 12.30 29.13 13.83
C GLU A 413 13.32 29.60 14.86
#